data_AF-R6TEW2-F1
#
_entry.id   AF-R6TEW2-F1
#
_cell.length_a   1.000
_cell.length_b   1.000
_cell.length_c   1.000
_cell.angle_alpha   90.00
_cell.angle_beta   90.00
_cell.angle_gamma   90.00
#
_symmetry.space_group_name_H-M   'P 1'
#
loop_
_entity.id
_entity.type
_entity.pdbx_description
1 polymer ?
#
loop_
_entity_poly.entity_id
_entity_poly.type
_entity_poly.pdbx_seq_one_letter_code
_entity_poly.pdbx_strand_id
1 'polypeptide(L)'
;MKRKKLPTRRRLALRRVVWALLLLLAVNHFFQVGYLLPGQAVRDEEEREGTGRTWTVESRWVPVLYRTHRFSLRENENAVLLGNTYFSPFGWQTTTGCALDCSEAAAVHAAEHRISRDGKGTVDCYFGRIDDPAIERVAVSIQEVTYYDQGQEIRRELSRLTAERSEFLTRDGRTFFWLMEVQDGEIDPEQIIQPVLIAWGEDGTVVAEFTIRQGSFGSYG
;
A
#
# COMPACT_ATOMS: atom_id res chain seq x y z
N MET A 1 36.16 -30.94 -48.66
CA MET A 1 35.11 -30.04 -48.11
C MET A 1 34.62 -30.59 -46.77
N LYS A 2 34.82 -29.87 -45.64
CA LYS A 2 34.28 -30.29 -44.33
C LYS A 2 32.75 -30.22 -44.35
N ARG A 3 32.06 -31.35 -44.17
CA ARG A 3 30.59 -31.40 -43.98
C ARG A 3 30.23 -30.56 -42.75
N LYS A 4 29.56 -29.43 -42.94
CA LYS A 4 28.93 -28.68 -41.84
C LYS A 4 27.87 -29.58 -41.21
N LYS A 5 28.06 -30.01 -39.97
CA LYS A 5 27.04 -30.75 -39.21
C LYS A 5 25.80 -29.86 -39.11
N LEU A 6 24.71 -30.28 -39.77
CA LEU A 6 23.42 -29.61 -39.68
C LEU A 6 22.98 -29.57 -38.20
N PRO A 7 22.56 -28.41 -37.68
CA PRO A 7 22.12 -28.30 -36.30
C PRO A 7 20.93 -29.24 -36.11
N THR A 8 21.02 -30.11 -35.11
CA THR A 8 19.93 -31.01 -34.74
C THR A 8 18.69 -30.19 -34.37
N ARG A 9 17.49 -30.71 -34.65
CA ARG A 9 16.21 -30.04 -34.33
C ARG A 9 16.16 -29.56 -32.87
N ARG A 10 16.80 -30.29 -31.94
CA ARG A 10 16.99 -29.90 -30.53
C ARG A 10 17.79 -28.62 -30.33
N ARG A 11 18.88 -28.39 -31.07
CA ARG A 11 19.67 -27.14 -30.99
C ARG A 11 18.90 -25.93 -31.50
N LEU A 12 18.11 -26.11 -32.55
CA LEU A 12 17.24 -25.04 -33.07
C LEU A 12 16.13 -24.69 -32.07
N ALA A 13 15.51 -25.70 -31.46
CA ALA A 13 14.51 -25.48 -30.41
C ALA A 13 15.13 -24.78 -29.19
N LEU A 14 16.28 -25.25 -28.70
CA LEU A 14 16.98 -24.63 -27.58
C LEU A 14 17.34 -23.17 -27.88
N ARG A 15 17.85 -22.89 -29.08
CA ARG A 15 18.18 -21.53 -29.50
C ARG A 15 16.95 -20.62 -29.54
N ARG A 16 15.80 -21.12 -29.98
CA ARG A 16 14.53 -20.38 -29.95
C ARG A 16 14.07 -20.09 -28.53
N VAL A 17 14.18 -21.06 -27.63
CA VAL A 17 13.85 -20.87 -26.20
C VAL A 17 14.77 -19.84 -25.56
N VAL A 18 16.08 -19.89 -25.83
CA VAL A 18 17.03 -18.88 -25.34
C VAL A 18 16.68 -17.48 -25.87
N TRP A 19 16.38 -17.35 -27.17
CA TRP A 19 15.95 -16.07 -27.73
C TRP A 19 14.64 -15.56 -27.12
N ALA A 20 13.67 -16.45 -26.88
CA ALA A 20 12.42 -16.09 -26.22
C ALA A 20 12.65 -15.60 -24.78
N LEU A 21 13.53 -16.26 -24.01
CA LEU A 21 13.93 -15.82 -22.68
C LEU A 21 14.63 -14.46 -22.69
N LEU A 22 15.55 -14.25 -23.65
CA LEU A 22 16.24 -12.97 -23.79
C LEU A 22 15.28 -11.84 -24.18
N LEU A 23 14.33 -12.10 -25.08
CA LEU A 23 13.28 -11.14 -25.43
C LEU A 23 12.39 -10.82 -24.23
N LEU A 24 12.01 -11.83 -23.45
CA LEU A 24 11.19 -11.64 -22.24
C LEU A 24 11.94 -10.82 -21.18
N LEU A 25 13.22 -11.08 -20.95
CA LEU A 25 14.07 -10.27 -20.07
C LEU A 25 14.24 -8.84 -20.59
N ALA A 26 14.41 -8.67 -21.90
CA ALA A 26 14.51 -7.34 -22.51
C ALA A 26 13.21 -6.56 -22.35
N VAL A 27 12.06 -7.18 -22.63
CA VAL A 27 10.75 -6.54 -22.45
C VAL A 27 10.53 -6.15 -20.99
N ASN A 28 10.82 -7.06 -20.05
CA ASN A 28 10.73 -6.77 -18.62
C ASN A 28 11.64 -5.60 -18.21
N HIS A 29 12.87 -5.52 -18.75
CA HIS A 29 13.82 -4.46 -18.42
C HIS A 29 13.45 -3.10 -19.02
N PHE A 30 12.99 -3.06 -20.27
CA PHE A 30 12.73 -1.80 -20.98
C PHE A 30 11.35 -1.22 -20.72
N PHE A 31 10.33 -2.07 -20.58
CA PHE A 31 8.96 -1.59 -20.44
C PHE A 31 8.51 -1.48 -18.99
N GLN A 32 9.25 -2.05 -18.02
CA GLN A 32 8.86 -2.05 -16.60
C GLN A 32 7.44 -2.59 -16.35
N VAL A 33 6.96 -3.46 -17.25
CA VAL A 33 5.64 -4.09 -17.17
C VAL A 33 5.83 -5.57 -16.89
N GLY A 34 5.10 -6.07 -15.89
CA GLY A 34 4.98 -7.51 -15.68
C GLY A 34 6.26 -8.15 -15.13
N TYR A 35 6.67 -7.68 -13.96
CA TYR A 35 7.90 -8.08 -13.30
C TYR A 35 8.01 -9.59 -13.07
N LEU A 36 9.21 -10.15 -13.21
CA LEU A 36 9.43 -11.58 -12.96
C LEU A 36 9.42 -11.92 -11.48
N LEU A 37 9.83 -10.98 -10.64
CA LEU A 37 9.93 -11.16 -9.20
C LEU A 37 9.08 -10.11 -8.46
N PRO A 38 8.44 -10.47 -7.34
CA PRO A 38 7.69 -9.50 -6.53
C PRO A 38 8.60 -8.40 -5.99
N GLY A 39 9.87 -8.71 -5.73
CA GLY A 39 10.85 -7.72 -5.29
C GLY A 39 11.14 -6.62 -6.32
N GLN A 40 10.96 -6.86 -7.62
CA GLN A 40 11.09 -5.82 -8.64
C GLN A 40 9.89 -4.87 -8.60
N ALA A 41 8.67 -5.40 -8.46
CA ALA A 41 7.47 -4.58 -8.30
C ALA A 41 7.54 -3.68 -7.06
N VAL A 42 8.09 -4.20 -5.96
CA VAL A 42 8.36 -3.40 -4.76
C VAL A 42 9.37 -2.28 -5.03
N ARG A 43 10.45 -2.56 -5.77
CA ARG A 43 11.49 -1.55 -6.07
C ARG A 43 10.94 -0.44 -6.94
N ASP A 44 10.15 -0.80 -7.94
CA ASP A 44 9.44 0.14 -8.80
C ASP A 44 8.50 1.06 -7.99
N GLU A 45 7.77 0.49 -7.04
CA GLU A 45 6.91 1.25 -6.14
C GLU A 45 7.71 2.21 -5.23
N GLU A 46 8.80 1.73 -4.64
CA GLU A 46 9.71 2.55 -3.83
C GLU A 46 10.30 3.73 -4.62
N GLU A 47 10.67 3.51 -5.89
CA GLU A 47 11.18 4.52 -6.80
C GLU A 47 10.08 5.52 -7.21
N ARG A 48 8.87 5.03 -7.52
CA ARG A 48 7.72 5.85 -7.91
C ARG A 48 7.25 6.78 -6.77
N GLU A 49 7.28 6.28 -5.54
CA GLU A 49 6.91 7.05 -4.34
C GLU A 49 8.09 7.86 -3.76
N GLY A 50 9.31 7.69 -4.27
CA GLY A 50 10.48 8.46 -3.84
C GLY A 50 10.98 8.15 -2.42
N THR A 51 10.56 7.04 -1.83
CA THR A 51 10.91 6.67 -0.44
C THR A 51 12.35 6.18 -0.29
N GLY A 52 12.97 5.73 -1.39
CA GLY A 52 14.21 4.98 -1.34
C GLY A 52 13.99 3.54 -0.86
N ARG A 53 15.04 2.88 -0.37
CA ARG A 53 14.94 1.47 0.03
C ARG A 53 14.15 1.33 1.33
N THR A 54 13.13 0.48 1.31
CA THR A 54 12.29 0.15 2.48
C THR A 54 12.35 -1.34 2.82
N TRP A 55 12.04 -1.66 4.07
CA TRP A 55 12.00 -3.03 4.60
C TRP A 55 10.61 -3.37 5.11
N THR A 56 10.18 -4.60 4.87
CA THR A 56 8.84 -5.04 5.26
C THR A 56 8.69 -5.11 6.77
N VAL A 57 7.67 -4.43 7.29
CA VAL A 57 7.17 -4.54 8.66
C VAL A 57 6.18 -5.69 8.73
N GLU A 58 5.11 -5.62 7.93
CA GLU A 58 4.02 -6.58 7.93
C GLU A 58 3.47 -6.73 6.51
N SER A 59 2.87 -7.88 6.19
CA SER A 59 2.28 -8.04 4.87
C SER A 59 1.12 -9.01 4.85
N ARG A 60 -0.02 -8.48 4.40
CA ARG A 60 -1.35 -9.12 4.46
C ARG A 60 -1.82 -9.50 3.07
N TRP A 61 -2.45 -10.67 2.97
CA TRP A 61 -3.11 -11.12 1.74
C TRP A 61 -4.54 -10.57 1.69
N VAL A 62 -4.89 -9.86 0.62
CA VAL A 62 -6.17 -9.14 0.49
C VAL A 62 -6.81 -9.51 -0.85
N PRO A 63 -7.52 -10.65 -0.93
CA PRO A 63 -7.97 -11.20 -2.22
C PRO A 63 -9.14 -10.47 -2.89
N VAL A 64 -9.67 -9.42 -2.24
CA VAL A 64 -10.85 -8.67 -2.67
C VAL A 64 -10.62 -8.02 -4.05
N LEU A 65 -9.46 -7.40 -4.23
CA LEU A 65 -9.10 -6.70 -5.47
C LEU A 65 -8.54 -7.67 -6.53
N TYR A 66 -7.61 -8.55 -6.13
CA TYR A 66 -7.02 -9.57 -6.99
C TYR A 66 -6.73 -10.83 -6.18
N ARG A 67 -6.89 -12.04 -6.75
CA ARG A 67 -6.69 -13.30 -6.01
C ARG A 67 -5.31 -13.44 -5.36
N THR A 68 -4.29 -12.84 -5.98
CA THR A 68 -2.89 -12.86 -5.54
C THR A 68 -2.46 -11.53 -4.90
N HIS A 69 -3.40 -10.60 -4.64
CA HIS A 69 -3.09 -9.28 -4.12
C HIS A 69 -2.59 -9.37 -2.68
N ARG A 70 -1.45 -8.73 -2.44
CA ARG A 70 -0.79 -8.68 -1.15
C ARG A 70 -0.36 -7.25 -0.86
N PHE A 71 -0.80 -6.72 0.26
CA PHE A 71 -0.39 -5.43 0.76
C PHE A 71 0.81 -5.63 1.67
N SER A 72 1.74 -4.68 1.69
CA SER A 72 2.89 -4.69 2.57
C SER A 72 3.11 -3.31 3.15
N LEU A 73 3.11 -3.24 4.48
CA LEU A 73 3.61 -2.09 5.20
C LEU A 73 5.13 -2.21 5.27
N ARG A 74 5.83 -1.16 4.85
CA ARG A 74 7.28 -1.13 4.77
C ARG A 74 7.78 0.16 5.39
N GLU A 75 8.98 0.15 5.93
CA GLU A 75 9.56 1.31 6.59
C GLU A 75 11.00 1.55 6.16
N ASN A 76 11.44 2.78 6.34
CA ASN A 76 12.83 3.15 6.52
C ASN A 76 12.92 4.24 7.59
N GLU A 77 14.10 4.86 7.73
CA GLU A 77 14.34 5.89 8.73
C GLU A 77 13.40 7.10 8.62
N ASN A 78 13.05 7.51 7.41
CA ASN A 78 12.36 8.78 7.14
C ASN A 78 10.93 8.61 6.63
N ALA A 79 10.50 7.40 6.26
CA ALA A 79 9.23 7.18 5.61
C ALA A 79 8.63 5.80 5.91
N VAL A 80 7.30 5.74 5.84
CA VAL A 80 6.53 4.50 5.81
C VAL A 80 5.86 4.38 4.45
N LEU A 81 6.01 3.23 3.80
CA LEU A 81 5.40 2.91 2.52
C LEU A 81 4.37 1.81 2.72
N LEU A 82 3.11 2.12 2.47
CA LEU A 82 2.11 1.10 2.22
C LEU A 82 2.07 0.83 0.73
N GLY A 83 2.58 -0.33 0.35
CA GLY A 83 2.62 -0.77 -1.04
C GLY A 83 1.81 -2.03 -1.27
N ASN A 84 1.53 -2.34 -2.53
CA ASN A 84 0.83 -3.56 -2.87
C ASN A 84 1.38 -4.25 -4.10
N THR A 85 1.36 -5.58 -4.07
CA THR A 85 1.82 -6.41 -5.17
C THR A 85 0.79 -7.48 -5.50
N TYR A 86 0.62 -7.77 -6.79
CA TYR A 86 -0.20 -8.88 -7.26
C TYR A 86 0.44 -9.52 -8.47
N PHE A 87 0.13 -10.79 -8.69
CA PHE A 87 0.60 -11.55 -9.85
C PHE A 87 -0.50 -11.62 -10.90
N SER A 88 -0.25 -11.04 -12.07
CA SER A 88 -1.13 -11.06 -13.24
C SER A 88 -0.57 -11.98 -14.34
N PRO A 89 -1.33 -12.27 -15.42
CA PRO A 89 -0.82 -13.01 -16.58
C PRO A 89 0.43 -12.39 -17.23
N PHE A 90 0.66 -11.10 -17.00
CA PHE A 90 1.85 -10.39 -17.50
C PHE A 90 3.04 -10.46 -16.53
N GLY A 91 2.84 -10.88 -15.28
CA GLY A 91 3.87 -10.96 -14.25
C GLY A 91 3.45 -10.28 -12.95
N TRP A 92 4.41 -10.08 -12.05
CA TRP A 92 4.23 -9.28 -10.83
C TRP A 92 4.07 -7.80 -11.16
N GLN A 93 3.11 -7.17 -10.51
CA GLN A 93 2.77 -5.77 -10.73
C GLN A 93 2.46 -5.12 -9.38
N THR A 94 2.61 -3.80 -9.35
CA THR A 94 2.05 -2.90 -8.33
C THR A 94 0.99 -2.03 -9.00
N THR A 95 0.07 -1.46 -8.22
CA THR A 95 -0.88 -0.45 -8.70
C THR A 95 -0.40 0.93 -8.26
N THR A 96 -0.80 1.34 -7.07
CA THR A 96 -0.44 2.59 -6.42
C THR A 96 -0.05 2.25 -5.00
N GLY A 97 0.99 2.90 -4.50
CA GLY A 97 1.39 2.84 -3.10
C GLY A 97 1.04 4.17 -2.44
N CYS A 98 1.36 4.25 -1.16
CA CYS A 98 1.26 5.49 -0.40
C CYS A 98 2.51 5.63 0.47
N ALA A 99 3.33 6.63 0.17
CA ALA A 99 4.40 7.06 1.06
C ALA A 99 3.89 8.08 2.08
N LEU A 100 4.26 7.84 3.33
CA LEU A 100 4.09 8.71 4.47
C LEU A 100 5.46 9.23 4.89
N ASP A 101 5.61 10.55 4.91
CA ASP A 101 6.82 11.21 5.38
C ASP A 101 6.80 11.25 6.91
N CYS A 102 7.89 10.78 7.52
CA CYS A 102 8.10 10.75 8.96
C CYS A 102 9.43 11.42 9.35
N SER A 103 9.91 12.36 8.53
CA SER A 103 11.13 13.13 8.80
C SER A 103 10.94 14.22 9.85
N GLU A 104 9.74 14.80 9.94
CA GLU A 104 9.37 15.77 10.98
C GLU A 104 9.05 15.07 12.31
N ALA A 105 9.32 15.73 13.43
CA ALA A 105 9.00 15.17 14.74
C ALA A 105 7.50 15.30 15.03
N ALA A 106 6.82 14.16 15.20
CA ALA A 106 5.45 14.08 15.69
C ALA A 106 5.29 12.89 16.65
N ALA A 107 4.25 12.89 17.50
CA ALA A 107 3.96 11.73 18.35
C ALA A 107 3.50 10.51 17.53
N VAL A 108 2.78 10.78 16.44
CA VAL A 108 2.27 9.79 15.50
C VAL A 108 2.13 10.42 14.11
N HIS A 109 2.58 9.69 13.10
CA HIS A 109 2.37 10.00 11.68
C HIS A 109 1.29 9.08 11.13
N ALA A 110 0.42 9.57 10.25
CA ALA A 110 -0.63 8.75 9.66
C ALA A 110 -0.94 9.15 8.22
N ALA A 111 -1.26 8.15 7.40
CA ALA A 111 -1.73 8.30 6.03
C ALA A 111 -2.93 7.38 5.74
N GLU A 112 -3.69 7.76 4.72
CA GLU A 112 -4.77 6.96 4.14
C GLU A 112 -4.34 6.44 2.76
N HIS A 113 -4.65 5.18 2.48
CA HIS A 113 -4.52 4.63 1.15
C HIS A 113 -5.80 3.90 0.77
N ARG A 114 -6.48 4.42 -0.26
CA ARG A 114 -7.71 3.84 -0.79
C ARG A 114 -7.44 3.23 -2.15
N ILE A 115 -7.80 1.97 -2.30
CA ILE A 115 -7.73 1.27 -3.59
C ILE A 115 -9.07 0.65 -3.94
N SER A 116 -9.60 0.97 -5.11
CA SER A 116 -10.77 0.33 -5.68
C SER A 116 -10.45 -0.39 -6.98
N ARG A 117 -11.27 -1.37 -7.32
CA ARG A 117 -11.23 -2.06 -8.62
C ARG A 117 -12.63 -2.20 -9.21
N ASP A 118 -12.76 -1.89 -10.50
CA ASP A 118 -14.04 -1.93 -11.20
C ASP A 118 -14.75 -3.28 -11.06
N GLY A 119 -16.02 -3.25 -10.61
CA GLY A 119 -16.85 -4.44 -10.40
C GLY A 119 -16.37 -5.36 -9.26
N LYS A 120 -15.50 -4.87 -8.37
CA LYS A 120 -15.07 -5.53 -7.14
C LYS A 120 -15.47 -4.67 -5.94
N GLY A 121 -14.58 -4.47 -4.98
CA GLY A 121 -14.80 -3.63 -3.81
C GLY A 121 -13.70 -2.59 -3.66
N THR A 122 -13.82 -1.79 -2.61
CA THR A 122 -12.82 -0.81 -2.21
C THR A 122 -12.13 -1.28 -0.94
N VAL A 123 -10.83 -1.07 -0.86
CA VAL A 123 -10.01 -1.34 0.33
C VAL A 123 -9.47 -0.01 0.83
N ASP A 124 -9.87 0.35 2.04
CA ASP A 124 -9.36 1.51 2.76
C ASP A 124 -8.33 1.06 3.78
N CYS A 125 -7.13 1.61 3.69
CA CYS A 125 -6.04 1.35 4.61
C CYS A 125 -5.65 2.64 5.34
N TYR A 126 -5.54 2.56 6.65
CA TYR A 126 -4.98 3.62 7.47
C TYR A 126 -3.76 3.09 8.19
N PHE A 127 -2.64 3.77 8.05
CA PHE A 127 -1.37 3.28 8.53
C PHE A 127 -0.47 4.43 8.98
N GLY A 128 0.54 4.09 9.78
CA GLY A 128 1.39 5.12 10.36
C GLY A 128 2.51 4.62 11.23
N ARG A 129 3.40 5.54 11.61
CA ARG A 129 4.48 5.33 12.58
C ARG A 129 4.12 6.01 13.90
N ILE A 130 4.32 5.30 15.00
CA ILE A 130 4.11 5.79 16.36
C ILE A 130 5.50 6.05 16.96
N ASP A 131 5.79 7.32 17.21
CA ASP A 131 7.09 7.76 17.70
C ASP A 131 7.05 8.06 19.21
N ASP A 132 5.88 8.38 19.77
CA ASP A 132 5.69 8.47 21.22
C ASP A 132 5.39 7.08 21.83
N PRO A 133 6.32 6.51 22.62
CA PRO A 133 6.16 5.19 23.22
C PRO A 133 5.10 5.13 24.32
N ALA A 134 4.59 6.29 24.78
CA ALA A 134 3.50 6.37 25.75
C ALA A 134 2.12 6.11 25.11
N ILE A 135 2.02 6.13 23.78
CA ILE A 135 0.78 5.80 23.07
C ILE A 135 0.48 4.31 23.25
N GLU A 136 -0.69 4.01 23.81
CA GLU A 136 -1.20 2.66 24.05
C GLU A 136 -2.30 2.27 23.05
N ARG A 137 -2.97 3.26 22.46
CA ARG A 137 -4.09 3.03 21.54
C ARG A 137 -4.14 4.05 20.43
N VAL A 138 -4.46 3.60 19.24
CA VAL A 138 -4.75 4.45 18.08
C VAL A 138 -6.10 4.07 17.51
N ALA A 139 -6.91 5.05 17.15
CA ALA A 139 -8.12 4.83 16.36
C ALA A 139 -8.16 5.79 15.17
N VAL A 140 -8.84 5.33 14.12
CA VAL A 140 -9.24 6.16 12.99
C VAL A 140 -10.76 6.21 12.97
N SER A 141 -11.29 7.39 13.26
CA SER A 141 -12.70 7.74 13.14
C SER A 141 -12.98 8.15 11.71
N ILE A 142 -13.85 7.43 11.01
CA ILE A 142 -14.23 7.73 9.63
C ILE A 142 -15.48 8.60 9.71
N GLN A 143 -15.34 9.88 9.33
CA GLN A 143 -16.38 10.88 9.54
C GLN A 143 -16.95 11.37 8.20
N GLU A 144 -18.26 11.43 8.11
CA GLU A 144 -18.96 12.18 7.07
C GLU A 144 -19.01 13.66 7.46
N VAL A 145 -18.65 14.52 6.52
CA VAL A 145 -18.67 15.97 6.68
C VAL A 145 -19.72 16.57 5.77
N THR A 146 -20.73 17.22 6.35
CA THR A 146 -21.76 17.94 5.61
C THR A 146 -21.63 19.44 5.86
N TYR A 147 -21.68 20.23 4.79
CA TYR A 147 -21.72 21.69 4.85
C TYR A 147 -23.14 22.17 4.54
N TYR A 148 -23.75 22.91 5.46
CA TYR A 148 -25.00 23.61 5.19
C TYR A 148 -24.74 25.00 4.59
N ASP A 149 -25.75 25.61 3.96
CA ASP A 149 -25.67 26.92 3.29
C ASP A 149 -25.10 28.06 4.15
N GLN A 150 -25.07 27.91 5.47
CA GLN A 150 -24.49 28.87 6.42
C GLN A 150 -23.02 28.60 6.78
N GLY A 151 -22.35 27.65 6.11
CA GLY A 151 -20.96 27.28 6.37
C GLY A 151 -20.76 26.46 7.65
N GLN A 152 -21.84 26.00 8.28
CA GLN A 152 -21.75 25.14 9.46
C GLN A 152 -21.35 23.72 9.02
N GLU A 153 -20.20 23.28 9.50
CA GLU A 153 -19.69 21.93 9.33
C GLU A 153 -20.32 21.01 10.39
N ILE A 154 -21.06 20.00 9.95
CA ILE A 154 -21.51 18.91 10.82
C ILE A 154 -20.71 17.67 10.50
N ARG A 155 -20.13 17.07 11.54
CA ARG A 155 -19.39 15.82 11.45
C ARG A 155 -20.21 14.69 12.06
N ARG A 156 -20.33 13.59 11.32
CA ARG A 156 -20.96 12.36 11.79
C ARG A 156 -19.98 11.22 11.66
N GLU A 157 -19.65 10.56 12.77
CA GLU A 157 -18.87 9.33 12.71
C GLU A 157 -19.72 8.21 12.07
N LEU A 158 -19.20 7.63 10.99
CA LEU A 158 -19.79 6.51 10.29
C LEU A 158 -19.29 5.18 10.86
N SER A 159 -17.97 5.09 11.06
CA SER A 159 -17.30 3.92 11.61
C SER A 159 -16.01 4.31 12.32
N ARG A 160 -15.47 3.37 13.10
CA ARG A 160 -14.20 3.56 13.81
C ARG A 160 -13.39 2.28 13.78
N LEU A 161 -12.14 2.39 13.34
CA LEU A 161 -11.15 1.32 13.42
C LEU A 161 -10.21 1.62 14.58
N THR A 162 -9.86 0.62 15.38
CA THR A 162 -9.00 0.79 16.56
C THR A 162 -7.90 -0.27 16.56
N ALA A 163 -6.71 0.10 16.99
CA ALA A 163 -5.63 -0.80 17.33
C ALA A 163 -5.17 -0.48 18.76
N GLU A 164 -5.16 -1.51 19.61
CA GLU A 164 -4.54 -1.47 20.92
C GLU A 164 -3.03 -1.80 20.82
N ARG A 165 -2.26 -1.52 21.88
CA ARG A 165 -0.80 -1.75 21.89
C ARG A 165 -0.40 -3.17 21.52
N SER A 166 -1.21 -4.17 21.89
CA SER A 166 -0.99 -5.58 21.53
C SER A 166 -1.08 -5.86 20.03
N GLU A 167 -1.73 -4.98 19.27
CA GLU A 167 -1.92 -5.08 17.82
C GLU A 167 -0.94 -4.21 17.03
N PHE A 168 -0.14 -3.38 17.72
CA PHE A 168 0.90 -2.59 17.08
C PHE A 168 1.97 -3.49 16.47
N LEU A 169 2.44 -3.08 15.30
CA LEU A 169 3.50 -3.73 14.57
C LEU A 169 4.83 -3.13 15.03
N THR A 170 5.85 -3.96 15.18
CA THR A 170 7.18 -3.50 15.59
C THR A 170 8.25 -3.99 14.64
N ARG A 171 9.20 -3.11 14.35
CA ARG A 171 10.38 -3.44 13.54
C ARG A 171 11.54 -2.56 13.96
N ASP A 172 12.70 -3.18 14.25
CA ASP A 172 13.95 -2.49 14.57
C ASP A 172 13.78 -1.40 15.65
N GLY A 173 12.91 -1.66 16.65
CA GLY A 173 12.62 -0.74 17.76
C GLY A 173 11.61 0.37 17.47
N ARG A 174 11.09 0.45 16.23
CA ARG A 174 10.02 1.38 15.83
C ARG A 174 8.65 0.70 15.88
N THR A 175 7.64 1.50 16.17
CA THR A 175 6.26 1.04 16.32
C THR A 175 5.38 1.59 15.20
N PHE A 176 4.47 0.78 14.70
CA PHE A 176 3.59 1.12 13.58
C PHE A 176 2.18 0.59 13.86
N PHE A 177 1.20 1.20 13.21
CA PHE A 177 -0.16 0.65 13.14
C PHE A 177 -0.59 0.46 11.70
N TRP A 178 -1.48 -0.49 11.47
CA TRP A 178 -2.11 -0.71 10.17
C TRP A 178 -3.52 -1.25 10.34
N LEU A 179 -4.48 -0.37 10.10
CA LEU A 179 -5.91 -0.61 10.11
C LEU A 179 -6.41 -0.72 8.67
N MET A 180 -7.38 -1.59 8.44
CA MET A 180 -7.91 -1.84 7.09
C MET A 180 -9.40 -2.17 7.18
N GLU A 181 -10.17 -1.57 6.28
CA GLU A 181 -11.58 -1.87 6.06
C GLU A 181 -11.81 -2.22 4.59
N VAL A 182 -12.68 -3.19 4.35
CA VAL A 182 -13.12 -3.55 3.01
C VAL A 182 -14.54 -3.05 2.87
N GLN A 183 -14.79 -2.18 1.90
CA GLN A 183 -16.10 -1.65 1.62
C GLN A 183 -16.73 -2.38 0.43
N ASP A 184 -17.92 -2.92 0.67
CA ASP A 184 -18.79 -3.53 -0.33
C ASP A 184 -19.89 -2.51 -0.69
N GLY A 185 -19.67 -1.70 -1.73
CA GLY A 185 -20.67 -0.73 -2.18
C GLY A 185 -20.15 0.33 -3.13
N GLU A 186 -21.07 1.01 -3.82
CA GLU A 186 -20.77 2.28 -4.49
C GLU A 186 -20.56 3.36 -3.43
N ILE A 187 -19.42 4.06 -3.50
CA ILE A 187 -19.18 5.26 -2.70
C ILE A 187 -20.04 6.37 -3.32
N ASP A 188 -20.86 7.01 -2.49
CA ASP A 188 -21.59 8.20 -2.89
C ASP A 188 -20.57 9.32 -3.19
N PRO A 189 -20.43 9.80 -4.44
CA PRO A 189 -19.43 10.78 -4.80
C PRO A 189 -19.69 12.16 -4.16
N GLU A 190 -20.89 12.41 -3.64
CA GLU A 190 -21.22 13.65 -2.94
C GLU A 190 -20.82 13.60 -1.46
N GLN A 191 -20.55 12.42 -0.90
CA GLN A 191 -20.11 12.28 0.48
C GLN A 191 -18.65 12.72 0.65
N ILE A 192 -18.44 13.70 1.53
CA ILE A 192 -17.11 14.11 1.96
C ILE A 192 -16.73 13.29 3.18
N ILE A 193 -15.87 12.29 2.96
CA ILE A 193 -15.35 11.43 4.02
C ILE A 193 -14.01 11.96 4.50
N GLN A 194 -13.87 12.14 5.81
CA GLN A 194 -12.64 12.56 6.46
C GLN A 194 -12.25 11.58 7.57
N PRO A 195 -11.13 10.85 7.41
CA PRO A 195 -10.57 10.07 8.49
C PRO A 195 -9.86 10.97 9.52
N VAL A 196 -10.18 10.78 10.80
CA VAL A 196 -9.56 11.47 11.93
C VAL A 196 -8.82 10.45 12.78
N LEU A 197 -7.51 10.64 12.92
CA LEU A 197 -6.68 9.86 13.83
C LEU A 197 -6.85 10.40 15.25
N ILE A 198 -7.02 9.49 16.21
CA ILE A 198 -6.98 9.79 17.64
C ILE A 198 -6.02 8.79 18.30
N ALA A 199 -5.04 9.28 19.04
CA ALA A 199 -4.07 8.47 19.78
C ALA A 199 -4.20 8.76 21.28
N TRP A 200 -4.20 7.70 22.09
CA TRP A 200 -4.31 7.78 23.55
C TRP A 200 -3.11 7.20 24.26
N GLY A 201 -2.75 7.81 25.39
CA GLY A 201 -1.84 7.25 26.37
C GLY A 201 -2.51 6.23 27.30
N GLU A 202 -1.72 5.64 28.20
CA GLU A 202 -2.16 4.60 29.15
C GLU A 202 -3.31 5.04 30.07
N ASP A 203 -3.32 6.30 30.49
CA ASP A 203 -4.35 6.87 31.35
C ASP A 203 -5.62 7.32 30.60
N GLY A 204 -5.67 7.10 29.28
CA GLY A 204 -6.76 7.53 28.41
C GLY A 204 -6.67 9.01 28.01
N THR A 205 -5.57 9.70 28.30
CA THR A 205 -5.32 11.05 27.77
C THR A 205 -5.13 11.02 26.26
N VAL A 206 -5.68 12.02 25.56
CA VAL A 206 -5.46 12.17 24.11
C VAL A 206 -4.09 12.80 23.90
N VAL A 207 -3.18 12.03 23.28
CA VAL A 207 -1.82 12.47 22.95
C VAL A 207 -1.79 13.20 21.62
N ALA A 208 -2.57 12.73 20.64
CA ALA A 208 -2.71 13.37 19.34
C ALA A 208 -4.12 13.16 18.77
N GLU A 209 -4.65 14.20 18.13
CA GLU A 209 -5.90 14.14 17.37
C GLU A 209 -5.79 15.04 16.15
N PHE A 210 -5.98 14.48 14.95
CA PHE A 210 -5.95 15.25 13.70
C PHE A 210 -6.63 14.53 12.55
N THR A 211 -7.15 15.31 11.60
CA THR A 211 -7.61 14.78 10.30
C THR A 211 -6.42 14.29 9.49
N ILE A 212 -6.46 13.03 9.03
CA ILE A 212 -5.44 12.48 8.14
C ILE A 212 -5.58 13.17 6.78
N ARG A 213 -4.54 13.91 6.37
CA ARG A 213 -4.52 14.67 5.10
C ARG A 213 -3.63 14.05 4.04
N GLN A 214 -2.64 13.28 4.46
CA GLN A 214 -1.75 12.59 3.54
C GLN A 214 -2.39 11.29 3.10
N GLY A 215 -2.48 11.08 1.79
CA GLY A 215 -3.00 9.82 1.28
C GLY A 215 -2.89 9.69 -0.22
N SER A 216 -3.17 8.48 -0.70
CA SER A 216 -3.27 8.20 -2.14
C SER A 216 -4.51 7.39 -2.47
N PHE A 217 -5.12 7.73 -3.61
CA PHE A 217 -6.36 7.14 -4.09
C PHE A 217 -6.08 6.51 -5.45
N GLY A 218 -6.32 5.20 -5.57
CA GLY A 218 -6.15 4.44 -6.80
C GLY A 218 -7.44 3.74 -7.21
N SER A 219 -7.81 3.87 -8.48
CA SER A 219 -8.84 3.04 -9.12
C SER A 219 -8.25 2.42 -10.39
N TYR A 220 -8.55 1.15 -10.65
CA TYR A 220 -8.08 0.45 -11.84
C TYR A 220 -9.06 -0.62 -12.33
N GLY A 221 -9.06 -0.87 -13.64
CA GLY A 221 -9.95 -1.80 -14.35
C GLY A 221 -9.19 -2.67 -15.33
#